data_AF-A0A7C2L7Y9-F1
#
_entry.id   AF-A0A7C2L7Y9-F1
#
_cell.length_a   1.000
_cell.length_b   1.000
_cell.length_c   1.000
_cell.angle_alpha   90.00
_cell.angle_beta   90.00
_cell.angle_gamma   90.00
#
_symmetry.space_group_name_H-M   'P 1'
#
loop_
_entity.id
_entity.type
_entity.pdbx_description
1 polymer ?
#
loop_
_entity_poly.entity_id
_entity_poly.type
_entity_poly.pdbx_seq_one_letter_code
_entity_poly.pdbx_strand_id
1 'polypeptide(L)'
;MATLEDVIEAARRLVEQPLSFSLESFLRVVEDYVNSLPENLKESYFGVMAGPYRKAVKRKDLPRVLREDPEFRERFIRFLAGE
;
A
#
# COMPACT_ATOMS: atom_id res chain seq x y z
N MET A 1 8.47 9.78 11.11
CA MET A 1 8.65 9.17 9.77
C MET A 1 7.67 8.03 9.68
N ALA A 2 6.85 7.98 8.63
CA ALA A 2 5.92 6.86 8.43
C ALA A 2 6.69 5.58 8.12
N THR A 3 6.23 4.46 8.68
CA THR A 3 6.83 3.14 8.62
C THR A 3 5.91 2.16 7.87
N LEU A 4 6.41 0.95 7.60
CA LEU A 4 5.57 -0.10 7.02
C LEU A 4 4.42 -0.51 7.98
N GLU A 5 4.65 -0.41 9.28
CA GLU A 5 3.64 -0.71 10.30
C GLU A 5 2.47 0.29 10.23
N ASP A 6 2.75 1.57 10.02
CA ASP A 6 1.71 2.60 9.81
C ASP A 6 0.83 2.28 8.58
N VAL A 7 1.43 1.74 7.51
CA VAL A 7 0.72 1.32 6.30
C VAL A 7 -0.17 0.11 6.56
N ILE A 8 0.31 -0.86 7.34
CA ILE A 8 -0.46 -2.04 7.75
C ILE A 8 -1.64 -1.63 8.63
N GLU A 9 -1.43 -0.75 9.62
CA GLU A 9 -2.49 -0.24 10.49
C GLU A 9 -3.54 0.56 9.70
N ALA A 10 -3.10 1.39 8.74
CA ALA A 10 -3.99 2.12 7.86
C ALA A 10 -4.82 1.17 6.96
N ALA A 11 -4.23 0.08 6.47
CA ALA A 11 -4.96 -0.94 5.72
C ALA A 11 -6.04 -1.63 6.57
N ARG A 12 -5.70 -2.03 7.81
CA ARG A 12 -6.66 -2.59 8.77
C ARG A 12 -7.81 -1.63 9.06
N ARG A 13 -7.50 -0.37 9.37
CA ARG A 13 -8.52 0.67 9.59
C ARG A 13 -9.43 0.89 8.40
N LEU A 14 -8.90 0.83 7.17
CA LEU A 14 -9.69 0.96 5.96
C LEU A 14 -10.69 -0.19 5.78
N VAL A 15 -10.31 -1.42 6.18
CA VAL A 15 -11.16 -2.61 6.12
C VAL A 15 -12.18 -2.63 7.28
N GLU A 16 -11.74 -2.37 8.51
CA GLU A 16 -12.54 -2.47 9.73
C GLU A 16 -13.45 -1.25 9.95
N GLN A 17 -13.04 -0.06 9.51
CA GLN A 17 -13.73 1.21 9.75
C GLN A 17 -13.89 2.05 8.46
N PRO A 18 -14.54 1.52 7.41
CA PRO A 18 -14.63 2.18 6.10
C PRO A 18 -15.39 3.51 6.11
N LEU A 19 -16.19 3.78 7.15
CA LEU A 19 -16.93 5.05 7.32
C LEU A 19 -16.09 6.15 7.98
N SER A 20 -15.04 5.79 8.72
CA SER A 20 -14.22 6.72 9.50
C SER A 20 -12.82 6.92 8.92
N PHE A 21 -12.37 6.02 8.06
CA PHE A 21 -11.07 6.11 7.38
C PHE A 21 -11.24 5.97 5.87
N SER A 22 -10.88 7.01 5.13
CA SER A 22 -11.07 7.05 3.68
C SER A 22 -9.89 6.44 2.92
N LEU A 23 -10.15 6.00 1.69
CA LEU A 23 -9.10 5.56 0.77
C LEU A 23 -8.02 6.65 0.57
N GLU A 24 -8.43 7.91 0.48
CA GLU A 24 -7.48 9.04 0.38
C GLU A 24 -6.56 9.14 1.59
N SER A 25 -7.07 8.85 2.80
CA SER A 25 -6.26 8.83 4.02
C SER A 25 -5.24 7.70 3.99
N PHE A 26 -5.65 6.50 3.55
CA PHE A 26 -4.73 5.38 3.33
C PHE A 26 -3.63 5.72 2.32
N LEU A 27 -3.99 6.29 1.17
CA LEU A 27 -3.03 6.64 0.11
C LEU A 27 -1.99 7.66 0.59
N ARG A 28 -2.38 8.62 1.44
CA ARG A 28 -1.44 9.56 2.07
C ARG A 28 -0.42 8.86 2.96
N VAL A 29 -0.87 7.92 3.80
CA VAL A 29 0.03 7.13 4.66
C VAL A 29 1.02 6.32 3.80
N VAL A 30 0.57 5.73 2.70
CA VAL A 30 1.45 5.02 1.76
C VAL A 30 2.45 5.96 1.11
N GLU A 31 2.03 7.15 0.68
CA GLU A 31 2.90 8.15 0.07
C GLU A 31 3.97 8.66 1.06
N ASP A 32 3.58 8.93 2.31
CA ASP A 32 4.50 9.31 3.39
C ASP A 32 5.50 8.20 3.71
N TYR A 33 5.05 6.94 3.76
CA TYR A 33 5.94 5.79 3.93
C TYR A 33 6.94 5.69 2.78
N VAL A 34 6.47 5.77 1.53
CA VAL A 34 7.35 5.70 0.36
C VAL A 34 8.36 6.85 0.38
N ASN A 35 7.94 8.06 0.75
CA ASN A 35 8.81 9.22 0.85
C ASN A 35 9.84 9.10 1.97
N SER A 36 9.50 8.44 3.08
CA SER A 36 10.41 8.23 4.22
C SER A 36 11.53 7.22 3.92
N LEU A 37 11.38 6.39 2.89
CA LEU A 37 12.38 5.41 2.51
C LEU A 37 13.61 6.06 1.85
N PRO A 38 14.81 5.51 2.08
CA PRO A 38 16.00 5.86 1.31
C PRO A 38 15.86 5.41 -0.16
N GLU A 39 16.59 6.06 -1.07
CA GLU A 39 16.43 5.90 -2.52
C GLU A 39 16.64 4.46 -3.01
N ASN A 40 17.60 3.74 -2.42
CA ASN A 40 17.82 2.32 -2.71
C ASN A 40 16.58 1.45 -2.39
N LEU A 41 15.84 1.79 -1.33
CA LEU A 41 14.61 1.08 -0.96
C LEU A 41 13.39 1.54 -1.78
N LYS A 42 13.37 2.78 -2.27
CA LYS A 42 12.36 3.30 -3.21
C LYS A 42 12.41 2.60 -4.57
N GLU A 43 13.61 2.31 -5.06
CA GLU A 43 13.84 1.56 -6.31
C GLU A 43 13.59 0.04 -6.19
N SER A 44 13.55 -0.47 -4.96
CA SER A 44 13.27 -1.88 -4.71
C SER A 44 11.80 -2.23 -4.96
N TYR A 45 11.54 -3.50 -5.32
CA TYR A 45 10.20 -4.00 -5.50
C TYR A 45 9.51 -4.25 -4.15
N PHE A 46 8.27 -3.79 -4.03
CA PHE A 46 7.33 -4.26 -3.01
C PHE A 46 6.75 -5.60 -3.49
N GLY A 47 6.65 -6.57 -2.58
CA GLY A 47 6.58 -8.00 -2.88
C GLY A 47 5.60 -8.47 -3.95
N VAL A 48 5.89 -9.65 -4.50
CA VAL A 48 5.05 -10.37 -5.45
C VAL A 48 3.76 -10.79 -4.72
N MET A 49 2.62 -10.13 -5.00
CA MET A 49 1.34 -10.71 -4.60
C MET A 49 1.13 -12.01 -5.36
N ALA A 50 1.00 -13.12 -4.63
CA ALA A 50 0.83 -14.44 -5.21
C ALA A 50 -0.61 -14.62 -5.74
N GLY A 51 -0.72 -14.86 -7.04
CA GLY A 51 -1.97 -15.06 -7.77
C GLY A 51 -1.68 -15.14 -9.27
N PRO A 52 -2.69 -15.25 -10.15
CA PRO A 52 -2.50 -15.29 -11.60
C PRO A 52 -1.81 -14.04 -12.19
N TYR A 53 -1.73 -12.95 -11.41
CA TYR A 53 -1.07 -11.70 -11.77
C TYR A 53 0.12 -11.43 -10.84
N ARG A 54 1.29 -11.98 -11.16
CA ARG A 54 2.55 -11.59 -10.50
C ARG A 54 2.94 -10.19 -10.94
N LYS A 55 2.39 -9.16 -10.28
CA LYS A 55 2.76 -7.77 -10.52
C LYS A 55 3.83 -7.35 -9.50
N ALA A 56 5.05 -7.14 -9.98
CA ALA A 56 6.11 -6.54 -9.19
C ALA A 56 6.01 -5.02 -9.33
N VAL A 57 5.77 -4.32 -8.22
CA VAL A 57 5.63 -2.86 -8.19
C VAL A 57 6.79 -2.28 -7.40
N LYS A 58 7.53 -1.32 -7.98
CA LYS A 58 8.56 -0.59 -7.21
C LYS A 58 7.90 0.22 -6.11
N ARG A 59 8.56 0.35 -4.95
CA ARG A 59 8.00 1.11 -3.82
C ARG A 59 7.65 2.55 -4.20
N LYS A 60 8.48 3.21 -5.01
CA LYS A 60 8.20 4.56 -5.52
C LYS A 60 6.91 4.67 -6.35
N ASP A 61 6.55 3.60 -7.06
CA ASP A 61 5.40 3.57 -7.97
C ASP A 61 4.13 3.10 -7.23
N LEU A 62 4.27 2.59 -6.01
CA LEU A 62 3.17 2.04 -5.22
C LEU A 62 2.01 3.03 -5.03
N PRO A 63 2.22 4.32 -4.67
CA PRO A 63 1.10 5.26 -4.51
C PRO A 63 0.34 5.48 -5.83
N ARG A 64 1.05 5.47 -6.96
CA ARG A 64 0.47 5.63 -8.29
C ARG A 64 -0.34 4.41 -8.68
N VAL A 65 0.24 3.21 -8.53
CA VAL A 65 -0.43 1.95 -8.86
C VAL A 65 -1.67 1.74 -8.01
N LEU A 66 -1.63 2.06 -6.70
CA LEU A 66 -2.81 1.95 -5.83
C LEU A 66 -3.95 2.90 -6.25
N ARG A 67 -3.66 4.02 -6.91
CA ARG A 67 -4.68 4.93 -7.46
C ARG A 67 -5.25 4.39 -8.78
N GLU A 68 -4.38 3.97 -9.68
CA GLU A 68 -4.72 3.59 -11.07
C GLU A 68 -5.30 2.16 -11.21
N ASP A 69 -4.99 1.25 -10.29
CA ASP A 69 -5.35 -0.17 -10.39
C ASP A 69 -6.22 -0.59 -9.18
N PRO A 70 -7.56 -0.48 -9.28
CA PRO A 70 -8.48 -0.84 -8.21
C PRO A 70 -8.39 -2.29 -7.76
N GLU A 71 -8.13 -3.22 -8.69
CA GLU A 71 -8.02 -4.66 -8.38
C GLU A 71 -6.76 -4.93 -7.55
N PHE A 72 -5.62 -4.39 -7.99
CA PHE A 72 -4.38 -4.47 -7.22
C PHE A 72 -4.54 -3.81 -5.85
N ARG A 73 -5.17 -2.63 -5.80
CA ARG A 73 -5.42 -1.92 -4.55
C ARG A 73 -6.22 -2.75 -3.55
N GLU A 74 -7.35 -3.35 -3.97
CA GLU A 74 -8.18 -4.15 -3.07
C GLU A 74 -7.40 -5.34 -2.51
N ARG A 75 -6.70 -6.08 -3.37
CA ARG A 75 -5.88 -7.22 -2.94
C ARG A 75 -4.76 -6.80 -2.01
N PHE A 76 -4.11 -5.67 -2.30
CA PHE A 76 -3.02 -5.15 -1.48
C PHE A 76 -3.51 -4.77 -0.08
N ILE A 77 -4.63 -4.08 0.02
CA ILE A 77 -5.22 -3.67 1.30
C ILE A 77 -5.61 -4.91 2.12
N ARG A 78 -6.29 -5.90 1.51
CA ARG A 78 -6.65 -7.15 2.20
C ARG A 78 -5.44 -7.93 2.68
N PHE A 79 -4.44 -8.09 1.81
CA PHE A 79 -3.18 -8.76 2.14
C PHE A 79 -2.47 -8.10 3.33
N LEU A 80 -2.43 -6.76 3.39
CA LEU A 80 -1.85 -6.04 4.53
C LEU A 80 -2.72 -6.14 5.79
N ALA A 81 -4.04 -6.14 5.64
CA ALA A 81 -4.97 -6.29 6.75
C ALA A 81 -4.87 -7.69 7.40
N GLY A 82 -4.40 -8.68 6.65
CA GLY A 82 -4.26 -10.07 7.09
C GLY A 82 -5.43 -10.97 6.66
N GLU A 83 -6.15 -10.57 5.61
CA GLU A 83 -7.18 -11.37 4.90
C GLU A 83 -6.59 -12.05 3.66
#